data_AF-A0A351DW78-F1
#
_entry.id   AF-A0A351DW78-F1
#
_cell.length_a   1.000
_cell.length_b   1.000
_cell.length_c   1.000
_cell.angle_alpha   90.00
_cell.angle_beta   90.00
_cell.angle_gamma   90.00
#
_symmetry.space_group_name_H-M   'P 1'
#
loop_
_entity.id
_entity.type
_entity.pdbx_description
1 polymer ?
#
loop_
_entity_poly.entity_id
_entity_poly.type
_entity_poly.pdbx_seq_one_letter_code
_entity_poly.pdbx_strand_id
1 'polypeptide(L)'
;MAAASANTVEGVTDGAMGQAGVVLSSTNPDKQYLQDANGQEWTQLIEKGLMGACFMYNISSVYLASGKMDVDNTTAEDPAGGKYYTEMEHHWDEAYGYFTDAVDYPASGTNRFWGKYANSREGVLQSATKISAAFRLGRAAISADVLSVRDAQIAIINAELERLAAGTAIHYLNDAVTDFGDDALRNHELSEAKAFIYALQFIAGTSVPMAEVDHLLEDLGEDYYNVTTATILEVRDELAALTGLTDVADQL
;
A
#
# COMPACT_ATOMS: atom_id res chain seq x y z
N MET A 1 17.27 6.81 -11.79
CA MET A 1 17.81 7.41 -10.54
C MET A 1 19.14 8.14 -10.69
N ALA A 2 20.25 7.51 -11.11
CA ALA A 2 21.57 8.17 -11.14
C ALA A 2 21.63 9.43 -12.03
N ALA A 3 20.98 9.41 -13.21
CA ALA A 3 20.89 10.57 -14.08
C ALA A 3 20.08 11.74 -13.47
N ALA A 4 18.97 11.45 -12.79
CA ALA A 4 18.17 12.46 -12.11
C ALA A 4 18.97 13.12 -10.97
N SER A 5 19.68 12.33 -10.16
CA SER A 5 20.53 12.86 -9.07
C SER A 5 21.74 13.65 -9.58
N ALA A 6 22.29 13.32 -10.75
CA ALA A 6 23.48 14.00 -11.28
C ALA A 6 23.16 15.37 -11.89
N ASN A 7 21.94 15.56 -12.39
CA ASN A 7 21.56 16.75 -13.15
C ASN A 7 20.67 17.72 -12.35
N THR A 8 20.11 17.30 -11.21
CA THR A 8 19.24 18.16 -10.40
C THR A 8 20.05 19.23 -9.67
N VAL A 9 19.61 20.48 -9.81
CA VAL A 9 20.20 21.66 -9.12
C VAL A 9 19.15 22.26 -8.19
N GLU A 10 19.58 22.66 -6.99
CA GLU A 10 18.70 23.31 -6.02
C GLU A 10 18.02 24.55 -6.62
N GLY A 11 16.69 24.63 -6.49
CA GLY A 11 15.89 25.74 -6.99
C GLY A 11 15.60 25.75 -8.49
N VAL A 12 16.00 24.71 -9.23
CA VAL A 12 15.71 24.56 -10.67
C VAL A 12 14.59 23.55 -10.88
N THR A 13 13.58 23.93 -11.68
CA THR A 13 12.40 23.13 -12.00
C THR A 13 12.25 22.95 -13.52
N ASP A 14 13.24 22.34 -14.15
CA ASP A 14 13.35 22.15 -15.60
C ASP A 14 13.11 20.71 -16.06
N GLY A 15 12.59 19.85 -15.16
CA GLY A 15 12.13 18.52 -15.53
C GLY A 15 10.95 18.60 -16.52
N ALA A 16 10.96 17.73 -17.52
CA ALA A 16 9.93 17.68 -18.56
C ALA A 16 9.97 16.32 -19.30
N MET A 17 9.07 16.13 -20.28
CA MET A 17 9.11 14.99 -21.19
C MET A 17 10.51 14.82 -21.80
N GLY A 18 11.12 13.65 -21.60
CA GLY A 18 12.47 13.33 -22.09
C GLY A 18 13.62 13.91 -21.26
N GLN A 19 13.33 14.69 -20.20
CA GLN A 19 14.31 15.34 -19.35
C GLN A 19 14.03 15.07 -17.86
N ALA A 20 14.86 14.21 -17.26
CA ALA A 20 14.83 14.01 -15.81
C ALA A 20 15.15 15.32 -15.06
N GLY A 21 14.41 15.60 -14.00
CA GLY A 21 14.55 16.83 -13.22
C GLY A 21 13.36 17.05 -12.29
N VAL A 22 13.34 18.21 -11.62
CA VAL A 22 12.18 18.61 -10.81
C VAL A 22 11.12 19.21 -11.73
N VAL A 23 9.91 18.64 -11.71
CA VAL A 23 8.76 19.16 -12.45
C VAL A 23 7.89 19.95 -11.48
N LEU A 24 7.67 21.23 -11.78
CA LEU A 24 6.79 22.12 -11.01
C LEU A 24 5.36 22.01 -11.55
N SER A 25 4.38 21.88 -10.65
CA SER A 25 2.97 21.86 -11.02
C SER A 25 2.55 23.18 -11.65
N SER A 26 1.82 23.08 -12.76
CA SER A 26 1.30 24.23 -13.49
C SER A 26 0.04 24.84 -12.85
N THR A 27 -0.63 24.08 -11.99
CA THR A 27 -1.86 24.48 -11.30
C THR A 27 -1.68 24.72 -9.80
N ASN A 28 -0.61 24.20 -9.21
CA ASN A 28 -0.28 24.34 -7.79
C ASN A 28 1.23 24.60 -7.58
N PRO A 29 1.68 25.86 -7.49
CA PRO A 29 3.11 26.20 -7.40
C PRO A 29 3.79 25.73 -6.10
N ASP A 30 3.03 25.26 -5.10
CA ASP A 30 3.59 24.65 -3.88
C ASP A 30 3.99 23.17 -4.08
N LYS A 31 3.66 22.59 -5.24
CA LYS A 31 3.89 21.17 -5.58
C LYS A 31 4.94 21.03 -6.67
N GLN A 32 6.00 20.29 -6.37
CA GLN A 32 7.06 19.96 -7.32
C GLN A 32 7.66 18.60 -6.98
N TYR A 33 8.05 17.84 -8.00
CA TYR A 33 8.44 16.45 -7.84
C TYR A 33 9.66 16.08 -8.69
N LEU A 34 10.59 15.32 -8.11
CA LEU A 34 11.76 14.82 -8.82
C LEU A 34 11.37 13.60 -9.66
N GLN A 35 11.34 13.78 -10.97
CA GLN A 35 10.90 12.76 -11.93
C GLN A 35 12.03 12.36 -12.86
N ASP A 36 11.94 11.16 -13.43
CA ASP A 36 12.79 10.78 -14.55
C ASP A 36 12.27 11.31 -15.90
N ALA A 37 12.96 10.95 -16.98
CA ALA A 37 12.63 11.40 -18.33
C ALA A 37 11.25 10.90 -18.83
N ASN A 38 10.71 9.87 -18.18
CA ASN A 38 9.41 9.27 -18.50
C ASN A 38 8.32 9.72 -17.51
N GLY A 39 8.65 10.58 -16.54
CA GLY A 39 7.72 11.12 -15.55
C GLY A 39 7.67 10.35 -14.24
N GLN A 40 8.44 9.28 -14.07
CA GLN A 40 8.35 8.47 -12.85
C GLN A 40 8.98 9.19 -11.65
N GLU A 41 8.22 9.33 -10.56
CA GLU A 41 8.69 9.96 -9.33
C GLU A 41 9.37 8.95 -8.41
N TRP A 42 10.68 9.10 -8.23
CA TRP A 42 11.49 8.17 -7.43
C TRP A 42 11.08 8.11 -5.97
N THR A 43 10.64 9.23 -5.38
CA THR A 43 10.24 9.27 -3.97
C THR A 43 9.03 8.36 -3.72
N GLN A 44 8.00 8.42 -4.58
CA GLN A 44 6.82 7.56 -4.43
C GLN A 44 7.18 6.10 -4.69
N LEU A 45 7.89 5.83 -5.78
CA LEU A 45 8.25 4.46 -6.14
C LEU A 45 9.12 3.78 -5.05
N ILE A 46 10.04 4.52 -4.43
CA ILE A 46 10.87 3.99 -3.34
C ILE A 46 10.05 3.84 -2.05
N GLU A 47 9.38 4.90 -1.58
CA GLU A 47 8.69 4.86 -0.30
C GLU A 47 7.50 3.90 -0.33
N LYS A 48 6.62 4.02 -1.33
CA LYS A 48 5.42 3.17 -1.45
C LYS A 48 5.78 1.77 -1.90
N GLY A 49 6.78 1.62 -2.76
CA GLY A 49 7.32 0.32 -3.13
C GLY A 49 7.83 -0.46 -1.91
N LEU A 50 8.56 0.21 -1.00
CA LEU A 50 8.98 -0.39 0.27
C LEU A 50 7.81 -0.68 1.21
N MET A 51 6.77 0.15 1.23
CA MET A 51 5.56 -0.17 2.00
C MET A 51 4.93 -1.50 1.55
N GLY A 52 4.89 -1.78 0.24
CA GLY A 52 4.47 -3.08 -0.29
C GLY A 52 5.47 -4.20 0.02
N ALA A 53 6.68 -4.09 -0.55
CA ALA A 53 7.67 -5.16 -0.52
C ALA A 53 8.22 -5.48 0.88
N CYS A 54 8.22 -4.51 1.79
CA CYS A 54 8.64 -4.72 3.18
C CYS A 54 7.44 -4.88 4.10
N PHE A 55 6.58 -3.87 4.23
CA PHE A 55 5.59 -3.89 5.31
C PHE A 55 4.43 -4.84 4.99
N MET A 56 3.83 -4.74 3.80
CA MET A 56 2.73 -5.63 3.41
C MET A 56 3.17 -7.09 3.39
N TYR A 57 4.35 -7.37 2.80
CA TYR A 57 4.94 -8.70 2.78
C TYR A 57 5.17 -9.26 4.19
N ASN A 58 5.74 -8.47 5.11
CA ASN A 58 5.99 -8.93 6.47
C ASN A 58 4.67 -9.19 7.23
N ILE A 59 3.64 -8.36 7.07
CA ILE A 59 2.33 -8.63 7.67
C ILE A 59 1.79 -9.96 7.16
N SER A 60 1.56 -10.06 5.85
CA SER A 60 0.71 -11.10 5.27
C SER A 60 1.46 -12.42 5.04
N SER A 61 2.67 -12.34 4.50
CA SER A 61 3.41 -13.50 3.98
C SER A 61 4.51 -14.00 4.92
N VAL A 62 4.81 -13.27 6.00
CA VAL A 62 5.79 -13.68 7.02
C VAL A 62 5.11 -13.92 8.36
N TYR A 63 4.61 -12.86 9.00
CA TYR A 63 4.14 -12.94 10.38
C TYR A 63 2.77 -13.60 10.54
N LEU A 64 1.86 -13.42 9.57
CA LEU A 64 0.59 -14.14 9.56
C LEU A 64 0.64 -15.48 8.82
N ALA A 65 1.80 -15.88 8.31
CA ALA A 65 2.00 -17.17 7.65
C ALA A 65 2.34 -18.28 8.66
N SER A 66 2.20 -19.55 8.24
CA SER A 66 2.42 -20.74 9.09
C SER A 66 3.79 -20.76 9.78
N GLY A 67 4.84 -20.26 9.13
CA GLY A 67 6.19 -20.16 9.73
C GLY A 67 6.26 -19.32 11.00
N LYS A 68 5.25 -18.50 11.27
CA LYS A 68 5.10 -17.66 12.47
C LYS A 68 3.83 -17.96 13.26
N MET A 69 2.85 -18.59 12.61
CA MET A 69 1.54 -18.92 13.17
C MET A 69 1.40 -20.38 13.63
N ASP A 70 2.40 -21.22 13.40
CA ASP A 70 2.49 -22.61 13.89
C ASP A 70 3.66 -22.78 14.90
N VAL A 71 3.84 -21.79 15.78
CA VAL A 71 4.86 -21.75 16.84
C VAL A 71 4.23 -21.94 18.23
N ASP A 72 5.02 -21.88 19.31
CA ASP A 72 4.50 -22.08 20.65
C ASP A 72 3.49 -20.99 21.07
N ASN A 73 2.36 -21.44 21.62
CA ASN A 73 1.32 -20.61 22.20
C ASN A 73 1.00 -20.98 23.66
N THR A 74 1.92 -21.65 24.36
CA THR A 74 1.67 -22.16 25.71
C THR A 74 2.67 -21.66 26.75
N THR A 75 3.91 -21.40 26.34
CA THR A 75 4.98 -20.97 27.23
C THR A 75 5.24 -19.49 27.06
N ALA A 76 5.26 -18.76 28.18
CA ALA A 76 5.69 -17.37 28.17
C ALA A 76 7.19 -17.26 27.84
N GLU A 77 7.55 -16.29 26.99
CA GLU A 77 8.91 -16.19 26.41
C GLU A 77 10.00 -16.02 27.48
N ASP A 78 9.80 -15.11 28.44
CA ASP A 78 10.73 -14.88 29.55
C ASP A 78 10.01 -14.24 30.76
N PRO A 79 9.32 -15.05 31.59
CA PRO A 79 8.65 -14.54 32.79
C PRO A 79 9.59 -13.89 33.81
N ALA A 80 10.85 -14.33 33.86
CA ALA A 80 11.85 -13.76 34.77
C ALA A 80 12.29 -12.37 34.31
N GLY A 81 12.30 -12.11 33.00
CA GLY A 81 12.52 -10.82 32.37
C GLY A 81 11.26 -9.98 32.14
N GLY A 82 10.09 -10.43 32.60
CA GLY A 82 8.81 -9.69 32.48
C GLY A 82 8.10 -9.85 31.13
N LYS A 83 8.55 -10.76 30.27
CA LYS A 83 7.89 -11.12 29.00
C LYS A 83 6.92 -12.27 29.24
N TYR A 84 5.67 -11.92 29.52
CA TYR A 84 4.61 -12.88 29.83
C TYR A 84 3.81 -13.37 28.61
N TYR A 85 4.15 -12.89 27.42
CA TYR A 85 3.51 -13.29 26.17
C TYR A 85 4.17 -14.56 25.59
N THR A 86 3.43 -15.29 24.77
CA THR A 86 3.94 -16.47 24.04
C THR A 86 4.64 -16.08 22.74
N GLU A 87 5.38 -17.01 22.12
CA GLU A 87 6.05 -16.74 20.83
C GLU A 87 5.03 -16.36 19.74
N MET A 88 3.90 -17.06 19.66
CA MET A 88 2.83 -16.76 18.70
C MET A 88 2.20 -15.38 18.94
N GLU A 89 1.97 -15.03 20.20
CA GLU A 89 1.46 -13.72 20.58
C GLU A 89 2.39 -12.59 20.15
N HIS A 90 3.70 -12.77 20.35
CA HIS A 90 4.71 -11.80 19.92
C HIS A 90 4.68 -11.62 18.40
N HIS A 91 4.68 -12.71 17.64
CA HIS A 91 4.64 -12.65 16.18
C HIS A 91 3.37 -12.00 15.64
N TRP A 92 2.23 -12.22 16.30
CA TRP A 92 0.98 -11.52 15.97
C TRP A 92 1.10 -10.01 16.19
N ASP A 93 1.70 -9.60 17.32
CA ASP A 93 1.90 -8.19 17.65
C ASP A 93 2.92 -7.52 16.71
N GLU A 94 3.94 -8.25 16.24
CA GLU A 94 4.88 -7.80 15.19
C GLU A 94 4.17 -7.55 13.86
N ALA A 95 3.25 -8.44 13.43
CA ALA A 95 2.43 -8.20 12.24
C ALA A 95 1.63 -6.89 12.37
N TYR A 96 1.01 -6.65 13.53
CA TYR A 96 0.26 -5.41 13.77
C TYR A 96 1.16 -4.17 13.72
N GLY A 97 2.40 -4.26 14.23
CA GLY A 97 3.38 -3.18 14.19
C GLY A 97 3.83 -2.76 12.79
N TYR A 98 3.75 -3.64 11.79
CA TYR A 98 3.98 -3.27 10.39
C TYR A 98 2.80 -2.51 9.76
N PHE A 99 1.60 -2.65 10.31
CA PHE A 99 0.41 -1.93 9.85
C PHE A 99 0.34 -0.52 10.43
N THR A 100 0.61 -0.38 11.73
CA THR A 100 0.50 0.88 12.47
C THR A 100 1.55 0.99 13.57
N ASP A 101 1.96 2.22 13.89
CA ASP A 101 2.84 2.53 15.02
C ASP A 101 2.08 2.72 16.36
N ALA A 102 0.75 2.55 16.33
CA ALA A 102 -0.14 2.86 17.45
C ALA A 102 -0.84 1.63 18.04
N VAL A 103 -0.86 1.56 19.36
CA VAL A 103 -1.60 0.51 20.11
C VAL A 103 -3.12 0.71 20.09
N ASP A 104 -3.60 1.93 19.86
CA ASP A 104 -5.01 2.32 19.94
C ASP A 104 -5.61 2.76 18.60
N TYR A 105 -5.00 2.35 17.48
CA TYR A 105 -5.50 2.64 16.14
C TYR A 105 -7.02 2.32 15.98
N PRO A 106 -7.81 3.17 15.30
CA PRO A 106 -7.41 4.40 14.58
C PRO A 106 -7.45 5.69 15.42
N ALA A 107 -7.54 5.62 16.76
CA ALA A 107 -7.49 6.84 17.59
C ALA A 107 -6.15 7.57 17.42
N SER A 108 -5.06 6.82 17.24
CA SER A 108 -3.78 7.30 16.75
C SER A 108 -3.22 6.38 15.65
N GLY A 109 -2.03 6.67 15.10
CA GLY A 109 -1.39 5.89 14.03
C GLY A 109 -2.00 6.05 12.63
N THR A 110 -2.83 7.09 12.43
CA THR A 110 -3.52 7.38 11.15
C THR A 110 -2.73 8.28 10.21
N ASN A 111 -1.43 8.47 10.46
CA ASN A 111 -0.58 9.43 9.76
C ASN A 111 0.68 8.82 9.15
N ARG A 112 0.91 7.50 9.30
CA ARG A 112 2.07 6.80 8.72
C ARG A 112 1.65 5.58 7.92
N PHE A 113 2.35 5.37 6.80
CA PHE A 113 2.31 4.14 5.98
C PHE A 113 0.89 3.57 5.81
N TRP A 114 0.69 2.25 5.97
CA TRP A 114 -0.60 1.60 5.75
C TRP A 114 -1.72 2.15 6.65
N GLY A 115 -1.43 2.48 7.91
CA GLY A 115 -2.40 3.15 8.80
C GLY A 115 -2.91 4.49 8.26
N LYS A 116 -2.05 5.30 7.62
CA LYS A 116 -2.46 6.53 6.93
C LYS A 116 -3.46 6.24 5.80
N TYR A 117 -3.10 5.35 4.89
CA TYR A 117 -3.93 5.07 3.71
C TYR A 117 -5.24 4.38 4.08
N ALA A 118 -5.20 3.48 5.06
CA ALA A 118 -6.41 2.87 5.60
C ALA A 118 -7.36 3.92 6.15
N ASN A 119 -6.85 4.88 6.94
CA ASN A 119 -7.67 5.96 7.47
C ASN A 119 -8.20 6.90 6.38
N SER A 120 -7.38 7.25 5.38
CA SER A 120 -7.79 8.14 4.28
C SER A 120 -8.89 7.53 3.39
N ARG A 121 -8.94 6.20 3.26
CA ARG A 121 -9.95 5.48 2.46
C ARG A 121 -11.10 4.92 3.29
N GLU A 122 -11.12 5.16 4.59
CA GLU A 122 -12.06 4.53 5.53
C GLU A 122 -13.53 4.82 5.19
N GLY A 123 -13.82 6.03 4.68
CA GLY A 123 -15.17 6.43 4.29
C GLY A 123 -15.80 5.55 3.21
N VAL A 124 -14.98 4.86 2.40
CA VAL A 124 -15.42 4.00 1.29
C VAL A 124 -15.13 2.53 1.57
N LEU A 125 -13.91 2.21 2.04
CA LEU A 125 -13.44 0.82 2.14
C LEU A 125 -13.78 0.17 3.49
N GLN A 126 -13.82 0.96 4.56
CA GLN A 126 -13.94 0.52 5.95
C GLN A 126 -12.79 -0.39 6.45
N SER A 127 -11.69 -0.48 5.70
CA SER A 127 -10.59 -1.40 5.97
C SER A 127 -9.79 -1.01 7.22
N ALA A 128 -9.70 0.27 7.61
CA ALA A 128 -9.04 0.66 8.87
C ALA A 128 -9.75 0.04 10.07
N THR A 129 -11.08 0.12 10.11
CA THR A 129 -11.88 -0.46 11.19
C THR A 129 -11.78 -1.98 11.19
N LYS A 130 -11.94 -2.61 10.02
CA LYS A 130 -11.96 -4.08 9.93
C LYS A 130 -10.60 -4.72 10.23
N ILE A 131 -9.51 -4.19 9.68
CA ILE A 131 -8.15 -4.69 9.93
C ILE A 131 -7.84 -4.60 11.42
N SER A 132 -8.07 -3.43 12.03
CA SER A 132 -7.76 -3.22 13.46
C SER A 132 -8.65 -4.05 14.39
N ALA A 133 -9.92 -4.27 14.03
CA ALA A 133 -10.80 -5.18 14.76
C ALA A 133 -10.32 -6.64 14.65
N ALA A 134 -9.91 -7.07 13.46
CA ALA A 134 -9.41 -8.42 13.22
C ALA A 134 -8.09 -8.68 13.98
N PHE A 135 -7.15 -7.73 14.00
CA PHE A 135 -5.95 -7.85 14.81
C PHE A 135 -6.26 -7.98 16.31
N ARG A 136 -7.18 -7.18 16.85
CA ARG A 136 -7.57 -7.25 18.27
C ARG A 136 -8.27 -8.56 18.61
N LEU A 137 -9.20 -9.01 17.77
CA LEU A 137 -9.92 -10.26 17.97
C LEU A 137 -9.00 -11.47 17.84
N GLY A 138 -8.11 -11.47 16.84
CA GLY A 138 -7.15 -12.55 16.64
C GLY A 138 -6.16 -12.63 17.79
N ARG A 139 -5.67 -11.50 18.30
CA ARG A 139 -4.81 -11.46 19.49
C ARG A 139 -5.47 -12.06 20.72
N ALA A 140 -6.76 -11.73 20.95
CA ALA A 140 -7.54 -12.31 22.04
C ALA A 140 -7.81 -13.81 21.84
N ALA A 141 -8.03 -14.24 20.59
CA ALA A 141 -8.22 -15.66 20.25
C ALA A 141 -6.96 -16.47 20.50
N ILE A 142 -5.77 -15.93 20.19
CA ILE A 142 -4.47 -16.56 20.50
C ILE A 142 -4.33 -16.76 22.02
N SER A 143 -4.57 -15.73 22.83
CA SER A 143 -4.51 -15.87 24.30
C SER A 143 -5.52 -16.89 24.86
N ALA A 144 -6.66 -17.04 24.19
CA ALA A 144 -7.70 -18.01 24.57
C ALA A 144 -7.50 -19.40 23.94
N ASP A 145 -6.42 -19.60 23.19
CA ASP A 145 -6.10 -20.82 22.43
C ASP A 145 -7.22 -21.27 21.45
N VAL A 146 -7.94 -20.31 20.88
CA VAL A 146 -9.00 -20.54 19.89
C VAL A 146 -8.47 -20.29 18.48
N LEU A 147 -7.57 -21.18 18.02
CA LEU A 147 -6.81 -20.98 16.77
C LEU A 147 -7.69 -20.91 15.51
N SER A 148 -8.87 -21.54 15.50
CA SER A 148 -9.82 -21.40 14.39
C SER A 148 -10.35 -19.97 14.21
N VAL A 149 -10.49 -19.21 15.30
CA VAL A 149 -10.88 -17.79 15.23
C VAL A 149 -9.69 -16.95 14.77
N ARG A 150 -8.47 -17.27 15.24
CA ARG A 150 -7.23 -16.66 14.76
C ARG A 150 -7.09 -16.81 13.25
N ASP A 151 -7.26 -18.03 12.71
CA ASP A 151 -7.18 -18.31 11.28
C ASP A 151 -8.22 -17.50 10.48
N ALA A 152 -9.45 -17.39 11.00
CA ALA A 152 -10.49 -16.56 10.39
C ALA A 152 -10.10 -15.06 10.38
N GLN A 153 -9.42 -14.57 11.42
CA GLN A 153 -8.95 -13.18 11.45
C GLN A 153 -7.78 -12.94 10.47
N ILE A 154 -6.88 -13.91 10.28
CA ILE A 154 -5.83 -13.82 9.24
C ILE A 154 -6.47 -13.64 7.86
N ALA A 155 -7.49 -14.44 7.54
CA ALA A 155 -8.18 -14.34 6.26
C ALA A 155 -8.83 -12.95 6.07
N ILE A 156 -9.44 -12.40 7.12
CA ILE A 156 -10.01 -11.04 7.09
C ILE A 156 -8.93 -9.99 6.87
N ILE A 157 -7.80 -10.09 7.59
CA ILE A 157 -6.69 -9.14 7.47
C ILE A 157 -6.16 -9.15 6.03
N ASN A 158 -5.85 -10.33 5.46
CA ASN A 158 -5.34 -10.41 4.10
C ASN A 158 -6.32 -9.86 3.05
N ALA A 159 -7.61 -10.18 3.16
CA ALA A 159 -8.64 -9.67 2.25
C ALA A 159 -8.78 -8.13 2.33
N GLU A 160 -8.72 -7.56 3.53
CA GLU A 160 -8.84 -6.11 3.72
C GLU A 160 -7.54 -5.36 3.38
N LEU A 161 -6.37 -6.00 3.48
CA LEU A 161 -5.11 -5.46 2.97
C LEU A 161 -5.11 -5.37 1.44
N GLU A 162 -5.65 -6.39 0.76
CA GLU A 162 -5.83 -6.35 -0.70
C GLU A 162 -6.78 -5.23 -1.09
N ARG A 163 -7.94 -5.18 -0.43
CA ARG A 163 -8.94 -4.13 -0.65
C ARG A 163 -8.35 -2.73 -0.44
N LEU A 164 -7.53 -2.56 0.59
CA LEU A 164 -6.84 -1.31 0.89
C LEU A 164 -5.83 -0.91 -0.19
N ALA A 165 -4.94 -1.82 -0.59
CA ALA A 165 -3.93 -1.54 -1.60
C ALA A 165 -4.58 -1.23 -2.96
N ALA A 166 -5.54 -2.05 -3.38
CA ALA A 166 -6.26 -1.86 -4.64
C ALA A 166 -7.10 -0.59 -4.64
N GLY A 167 -7.86 -0.32 -3.58
CA GLY A 167 -8.66 0.89 -3.49
C GLY A 167 -7.83 2.17 -3.42
N THR A 168 -6.62 2.09 -2.83
CA THR A 168 -5.68 3.22 -2.85
C THR A 168 -5.07 3.43 -4.23
N ALA A 169 -4.74 2.36 -4.97
CA ALA A 169 -4.31 2.48 -6.36
C ALA A 169 -5.40 3.09 -7.25
N ILE A 170 -6.66 2.64 -7.13
CA ILE A 170 -7.81 3.17 -7.86
C ILE A 170 -7.99 4.67 -7.59
N HIS A 171 -7.90 5.09 -6.33
CA HIS A 171 -7.92 6.51 -5.94
C HIS A 171 -6.89 7.32 -6.73
N TYR A 172 -5.65 6.86 -6.78
CA TYR A 172 -4.59 7.56 -7.50
C TYR A 172 -4.74 7.51 -9.02
N LEU A 173 -5.34 6.47 -9.58
CA LEU A 173 -5.70 6.45 -11.01
C LEU A 173 -6.80 7.49 -11.31
N ASN A 174 -7.78 7.67 -10.42
CA ASN A 174 -8.81 8.70 -10.56
C ASN A 174 -8.25 10.12 -10.40
N ASP A 175 -7.35 10.33 -9.44
CA ASP A 175 -6.67 11.63 -9.27
C ASP A 175 -5.77 11.94 -10.48
N ALA A 176 -5.06 10.95 -11.04
CA ALA A 176 -4.30 11.13 -12.29
C ALA A 176 -5.17 11.54 -13.48
N VAL A 177 -6.40 11.05 -13.58
CA VAL A 177 -7.37 11.49 -14.61
C VAL A 177 -7.84 12.92 -14.34
N THR A 178 -8.07 13.27 -13.08
CA THR A 178 -8.50 14.61 -12.67
C THR A 178 -7.42 15.65 -12.98
N ASP A 179 -6.17 15.32 -12.66
CA ASP A 179 -5.00 16.20 -12.81
C ASP A 179 -4.27 16.00 -14.14
N PHE A 180 -4.92 15.36 -15.13
CA PHE A 180 -4.26 14.92 -16.37
C PHE A 180 -3.56 16.06 -17.15
N GLY A 181 -4.07 17.28 -17.02
CA GLY A 181 -3.52 18.48 -17.65
C GLY A 181 -2.28 19.09 -16.95
N ASP A 182 -1.90 18.56 -15.79
CA ASP A 182 -0.74 18.98 -15.02
C ASP A 182 0.26 17.83 -14.91
N ASP A 183 1.34 17.89 -15.68
CA ASP A 183 2.34 16.82 -15.73
C ASP A 183 2.94 16.51 -14.35
N ALA A 184 3.14 17.50 -13.49
CA ALA A 184 3.72 17.26 -12.18
C ALA A 184 2.79 16.41 -11.30
N LEU A 185 1.49 16.74 -11.31
CA LEU A 185 0.47 16.06 -10.52
C LEU A 185 0.09 14.71 -11.14
N ARG A 186 -0.27 14.65 -12.42
CA ARG A 186 -0.58 13.38 -13.11
C ARG A 186 0.51 12.32 -12.87
N ASN A 187 1.77 12.71 -13.07
CA ASN A 187 2.89 11.78 -12.93
C ASN A 187 3.16 11.38 -11.47
N HIS A 188 2.90 12.28 -10.52
CA HIS A 188 2.94 11.98 -9.08
C HIS A 188 1.91 10.90 -8.73
N GLU A 189 0.66 11.10 -9.14
CA GLU A 189 -0.43 10.18 -8.83
C GLU A 189 -0.23 8.81 -9.52
N LEU A 190 0.23 8.78 -10.78
CA LEU A 190 0.57 7.53 -11.47
C LEU A 190 1.72 6.77 -10.80
N SER A 191 2.69 7.48 -10.23
CA SER A 191 3.79 6.87 -9.48
C SER A 191 3.31 6.23 -8.17
N GLU A 192 2.38 6.88 -7.45
CA GLU A 192 1.73 6.26 -6.29
C GLU A 192 0.87 5.05 -6.70
N ALA A 193 0.01 5.20 -7.73
CA ALA A 193 -0.83 4.12 -8.25
C ALA A 193 -0.02 2.87 -8.60
N LYS A 194 1.06 3.03 -9.37
CA LYS A 194 1.97 1.93 -9.75
C LYS A 194 2.51 1.20 -8.52
N ALA A 195 2.95 1.93 -7.50
CA ALA A 195 3.51 1.31 -6.31
C ALA A 195 2.46 0.58 -5.46
N PHE A 196 1.22 1.06 -5.41
CA PHE A 196 0.12 0.36 -4.73
C PHE A 196 -0.35 -0.88 -5.50
N ILE A 197 -0.40 -0.84 -6.84
CA ILE A 197 -0.64 -2.03 -7.68
C ILE A 197 0.45 -3.07 -7.42
N TYR A 198 1.72 -2.64 -7.44
CA TYR A 198 2.86 -3.50 -7.16
C TYR A 198 2.78 -4.19 -5.79
N ALA A 199 2.17 -3.55 -4.79
CA ALA A 199 2.06 -4.10 -3.44
C ALA A 199 1.13 -5.33 -3.35
N LEU A 200 0.18 -5.49 -4.27
CA LEU A 200 -0.85 -6.53 -4.23
C LEU A 200 -0.26 -7.95 -4.28
N GLN A 201 0.84 -8.14 -4.98
CA GLN A 201 1.49 -9.45 -5.14
C GLN A 201 2.08 -10.00 -3.83
N PHE A 202 2.27 -9.17 -2.81
CA PHE A 202 2.89 -9.57 -1.54
C PHE A 202 1.89 -10.10 -0.51
N ILE A 203 0.59 -10.09 -0.84
CA ILE A 203 -0.48 -10.51 0.03
C ILE A 203 -0.77 -11.98 -0.19
N ALA A 204 -0.75 -12.77 0.89
CA ALA A 204 -1.02 -14.19 0.86
C ALA A 204 -2.47 -14.44 0.40
N GLY A 205 -2.62 -15.19 -0.70
CA GLY A 205 -3.93 -15.52 -1.27
C GLY A 205 -4.58 -14.40 -2.09
N THR A 206 -3.79 -13.41 -2.55
CA THR A 206 -4.27 -12.30 -3.38
C THR A 206 -5.01 -12.76 -4.64
N SER A 207 -6.05 -12.02 -5.01
CA SER A 207 -6.76 -12.12 -6.28
C SER A 207 -5.98 -11.50 -7.44
N VAL A 208 -4.97 -10.68 -7.14
CA VAL A 208 -4.09 -10.00 -8.12
C VAL A 208 -2.66 -10.53 -7.96
N PRO A 209 -2.38 -11.77 -8.39
CA PRO A 209 -1.04 -12.33 -8.31
C PRO A 209 -0.06 -11.58 -9.22
N MET A 210 1.23 -11.86 -9.08
CA MET A 210 2.31 -11.23 -9.86
C MET A 210 2.02 -11.10 -11.35
N ALA A 211 1.42 -12.11 -11.99
CA ALA A 211 1.08 -12.05 -13.41
C ALA A 211 0.04 -10.98 -13.75
N GLU A 212 -0.97 -10.78 -12.90
CA GLU A 212 -1.98 -9.72 -13.08
C GLU A 212 -1.39 -8.35 -12.73
N VAL A 213 -0.51 -8.27 -11.72
CA VAL A 213 0.26 -7.05 -11.43
C VAL A 213 1.10 -6.63 -12.63
N ASP A 214 1.85 -7.57 -13.21
CA ASP A 214 2.68 -7.31 -14.40
C ASP A 214 1.82 -6.87 -15.59
N HIS A 215 0.65 -7.51 -15.80
CA HIS A 215 -0.31 -7.14 -16.84
C HIS A 215 -0.82 -5.70 -16.67
N LEU A 216 -1.36 -5.36 -15.50
CA LEU A 216 -1.87 -4.01 -15.20
C LEU A 216 -0.80 -2.93 -15.37
N LEU A 217 0.45 -3.22 -15.00
CA LEU A 217 1.56 -2.27 -15.13
C LEU A 217 2.08 -2.17 -16.58
N GLU A 218 2.02 -3.26 -17.36
CA GLU A 218 2.31 -3.24 -18.79
C GLU A 218 1.29 -2.37 -19.54
N ASP A 219 0.00 -2.53 -19.22
CA ASP A 219 -1.09 -1.74 -19.81
C ASP A 219 -1.00 -0.25 -19.43
N LEU A 220 -0.65 0.05 -18.17
CA LEU A 220 -0.43 1.44 -17.75
C LEU A 220 0.76 2.08 -18.47
N GLY A 221 1.80 1.29 -18.73
CA GLY A 221 3.04 1.72 -19.36
C GLY A 221 3.99 2.47 -18.43
N GLU A 222 5.20 2.68 -18.93
CA GLU A 222 6.29 3.32 -18.18
C GLU A 222 6.48 4.81 -18.52
N ASP A 223 5.91 5.28 -19.64
CA ASP A 223 6.02 6.67 -20.11
C ASP A 223 4.74 7.46 -19.81
N TYR A 224 4.73 8.12 -18.65
CA TYR A 224 3.58 8.86 -18.14
C TYR A 224 3.28 10.14 -18.91
N TYR A 225 4.19 10.59 -19.79
CA TYR A 225 3.91 11.71 -20.68
C TYR A 225 3.12 11.31 -21.93
N ASN A 226 3.14 10.02 -22.28
CA ASN A 226 2.43 9.47 -23.44
C ASN A 226 1.20 8.62 -23.05
N VAL A 227 0.93 8.46 -21.76
CA VAL A 227 -0.30 7.82 -21.25
C VAL A 227 -1.54 8.61 -21.67
N THR A 228 -2.68 7.93 -21.77
CA THR A 228 -3.97 8.58 -22.04
C THR A 228 -4.94 8.35 -20.89
N THR A 229 -5.94 9.25 -20.71
CA THR A 229 -7.01 9.02 -19.73
C THR A 229 -7.76 7.72 -20.00
N ALA A 230 -7.89 7.30 -21.26
CA ALA A 230 -8.52 6.03 -21.61
C ALA A 230 -7.73 4.84 -21.04
N THR A 231 -6.41 4.84 -21.20
CA THR A 231 -5.51 3.83 -20.62
C THR A 231 -5.59 3.80 -19.10
N ILE A 232 -5.60 4.96 -18.44
CA ILE A 232 -5.68 5.03 -16.97
C ILE A 232 -7.01 4.45 -16.48
N LEU A 233 -8.12 4.78 -17.15
CA LEU A 233 -9.45 4.26 -16.80
C LEU A 233 -9.58 2.76 -17.07
N GLU A 234 -8.96 2.25 -18.13
CA GLU A 234 -8.92 0.81 -18.44
C GLU A 234 -8.22 0.01 -17.33
N VAL A 235 -7.02 0.43 -16.93
CA VAL A 235 -6.27 -0.20 -15.82
C VAL A 235 -7.04 -0.11 -14.50
N ARG A 236 -7.67 1.04 -14.24
CA ARG A 236 -8.52 1.25 -13.06
C ARG A 236 -9.70 0.27 -13.02
N ASP A 237 -10.41 0.13 -14.13
CA ASP A 237 -11.60 -0.70 -14.22
C ASP A 237 -11.26 -2.19 -14.12
N GLU A 238 -10.15 -2.60 -14.72
CA GLU A 238 -9.63 -3.96 -14.61
C GLU A 238 -9.23 -4.29 -13.17
N LEU A 239 -8.44 -3.42 -12.52
CA LEU A 239 -8.06 -3.59 -11.12
C LEU A 239 -9.30 -3.65 -10.21
N ALA A 240 -10.29 -2.78 -10.45
CA ALA A 240 -11.52 -2.78 -9.70
C ALA A 240 -12.32 -4.08 -9.89
N ALA A 241 -12.34 -4.64 -11.11
CA ALA A 241 -12.99 -5.91 -11.40
C ALA A 241 -12.29 -7.09 -10.70
N LEU A 242 -10.96 -7.17 -10.77
CA LEU A 242 -10.17 -8.22 -10.13
C LEU A 242 -10.40 -8.26 -8.61
N THR A 243 -10.55 -7.09 -7.99
CA THR A 243 -10.59 -6.93 -6.53
C THR A 243 -12.00 -6.73 -5.95
N GLY A 244 -13.03 -6.83 -6.79
CA GLY A 244 -14.43 -6.65 -6.37
C GLY A 244 -14.74 -5.25 -5.85
N LEU A 245 -14.08 -4.23 -6.43
CA LEU A 245 -14.23 -2.82 -6.11
C LEU A 245 -15.01 -2.02 -7.17
N THR A 246 -15.49 -2.64 -8.24
CA THR A 246 -16.22 -1.97 -9.33
C THR A 246 -17.32 -1.02 -8.85
N ASP A 247 -18.15 -1.43 -7.88
CA ASP A 247 -19.29 -0.62 -7.40
C ASP A 247 -18.87 0.64 -6.62
N VAL A 248 -17.62 0.72 -6.19
CA VAL A 248 -17.07 1.85 -5.42
C VAL A 248 -15.91 2.55 -6.14
N ALA A 249 -15.55 2.11 -7.34
CA ALA A 249 -14.36 2.58 -8.05
C ALA A 249 -14.36 4.09 -8.31
N ASP A 250 -15.51 4.68 -8.66
CA ASP A 250 -15.62 6.12 -8.89
C ASP A 250 -15.61 6.97 -7.61
N GLN A 251 -15.77 6.35 -6.42
CA GLN A 251 -15.75 7.04 -5.13
C GLN A 251 -14.38 7.03 -4.47
N LEU A 252 -13.50 6.15 -4.95
CA LEU A 252 -12.13 6.01 -4.48
C LEU A 252 -11.28 7.09 -5.10
#